data_AF-A0A5C7Q7W8-F1
#
_entry.id   AF-A0A5C7Q7W8-F1
#
_cell.length_a   1.000
_cell.length_b   1.000
_cell.length_c   1.000
_cell.angle_alpha   90.00
_cell.angle_beta   90.00
_cell.angle_gamma   90.00
#
_symmetry.space_group_name_H-M   'P 1'
#
loop_
_entity.id
_entity.type
_entity.pdbx_description
1 polymer ?
#
loop_
_entity_poly.entity_id
_entity_poly.type
_entity_poly.pdbx_seq_one_letter_code
_entity_poly.pdbx_strand_id
1 'polypeptide(L)'
;MTDTKKYGPVQVSANGYSYVKHNGKRRLLHHVIAEETIGRELEKGERVYFLDGDRSNLDPKNIEVRKVARSKANRIEVLREKIRMYQDELDELLSEC
;
A
#
# COMPACT_ATOMS: atom_id res chain seq x y z
N MET A 1 -15.70 -17.33 -3.57
CA MET A 1 -16.14 -16.63 -4.81
C MET A 1 -17.03 -15.48 -4.41
N THR A 2 -16.46 -14.29 -4.24
CA THR A 2 -17.23 -13.06 -4.03
C THR A 2 -17.80 -12.63 -5.37
N ASP A 3 -19.14 -12.54 -5.46
CA ASP A 3 -19.84 -11.99 -6.61
C ASP A 3 -19.44 -10.53 -6.82
N THR A 4 -18.49 -10.29 -7.73
CA THR A 4 -18.17 -8.95 -8.25
C THR A 4 -19.39 -8.25 -8.83
N LYS A 5 -20.47 -9.01 -9.10
CA LYS A 5 -21.81 -8.56 -9.51
C LYS A 5 -22.47 -7.56 -8.53
N LYS A 6 -22.06 -7.55 -7.25
CA LYS A 6 -22.54 -6.58 -6.25
C LYS A 6 -22.09 -5.16 -6.57
N TYR A 7 -20.89 -5.02 -7.12
CA TYR A 7 -20.33 -3.73 -7.49
C TYR A 7 -20.61 -3.53 -8.98
N GLY A 8 -20.89 -2.30 -9.40
CA GLY A 8 -21.21 -2.00 -10.80
C GLY A 8 -20.04 -2.31 -11.76
N PRO A 9 -20.01 -1.74 -12.97
CA PRO A 9 -18.96 -2.07 -13.94
C PRO A 9 -17.56 -1.90 -13.34
N VAL A 10 -16.82 -3.02 -13.29
CA VAL A 10 -15.45 -3.07 -12.80
C VAL A 10 -14.52 -2.74 -13.95
N GLN A 11 -13.60 -1.80 -13.72
CA GLN A 11 -12.52 -1.50 -14.65
C GLN A 11 -11.19 -1.91 -14.05
N VAL A 12 -10.46 -2.78 -14.75
CA VAL A 12 -9.09 -3.14 -14.40
C VAL A 12 -8.13 -2.17 -15.07
N SER A 13 -7.21 -1.60 -14.31
CA SER A 13 -6.16 -0.72 -14.81
C SER A 13 -4.91 -1.50 -15.22
N ALA A 14 -4.01 -0.85 -15.96
CA ALA A 14 -2.75 -1.45 -16.41
C ALA A 14 -1.84 -1.94 -15.27
N ASN A 15 -1.97 -1.39 -14.06
CA ASN A 15 -1.23 -1.85 -12.88
C ASN A 15 -1.90 -3.03 -12.15
N GLY A 16 -2.94 -3.64 -12.73
CA GLY A 16 -3.61 -4.84 -12.23
C GLY A 16 -4.62 -4.60 -11.11
N TYR A 17 -4.95 -3.35 -10.81
CA TYR A 17 -5.94 -3.03 -9.77
C TYR A 17 -7.35 -2.87 -10.37
N SER A 18 -8.34 -3.39 -9.64
CA SER A 18 -9.76 -3.26 -9.99
C SER A 18 -10.36 -1.98 -9.39
N TYR A 19 -11.08 -1.22 -10.21
CA TYR A 19 -11.81 0.00 -9.82
C TYR A 19 -13.31 -0.18 -10.03
N VAL A 20 -14.10 0.42 -9.15
CA VAL A 20 -15.57 0.46 -9.24
C VAL A 20 -16.08 1.87 -9.00
N LYS A 21 -17.25 2.17 -9.58
CA LYS A 21 -17.98 3.41 -9.26
C LYS A 21 -18.84 3.14 -8.03
N HIS A 22 -18.47 3.74 -6.90
CA HIS A 22 -19.18 3.63 -5.63
C HIS A 22 -19.53 5.04 -5.15
N ASN A 23 -20.82 5.32 -4.88
CA ASN A 23 -21.32 6.65 -4.50
C ASN A 23 -20.88 7.77 -5.46
N GLY A 24 -20.94 7.51 -6.78
CA GLY A 24 -20.56 8.47 -7.82
C GLY A 24 -19.05 8.65 -8.02
N LYS A 25 -18.21 8.12 -7.14
CA LYS A 25 -16.74 8.23 -7.20
C LYS A 25 -16.10 6.93 -7.64
N ARG A 26 -14.97 7.02 -8.35
CA ARG A 26 -14.13 5.86 -8.66
C ARG A 26 -13.33 5.48 -7.41
N ARG A 27 -13.50 4.26 -6.91
CA ARG A 27 -12.76 3.71 -5.78
C ARG A 27 -12.08 2.40 -6.16
N LEU A 28 -10.99 2.09 -5.46
CA LEU A 28 -10.33 0.79 -5.55
C LEU A 28 -11.25 -0.27 -4.95
N LEU A 29 -11.53 -1.32 -5.71
CA LEU A 29 -12.47 -2.36 -5.31
C LEU A 29 -12.02 -3.09 -4.04
N HIS A 30 -10.73 -3.39 -3.91
CA HIS A 30 -10.17 -4.03 -2.72
C HIS A 30 -10.25 -3.14 -1.46
N HIS A 31 -10.24 -1.81 -1.58
CA HIS A 31 -10.52 -0.93 -0.44
C HIS A 31 -11.98 -1.01 -0.01
N VAL A 32 -12.91 -1.02 -0.97
CA VAL A 32 -14.35 -1.13 -0.68
C VAL A 32 -14.64 -2.46 0.01
N ILE A 33 -14.07 -3.56 -0.48
CA ILE A 33 -14.22 -4.89 0.14
C ILE A 33 -13.60 -4.91 1.54
N ALA A 34 -12.41 -4.32 1.72
CA ALA A 34 -11.78 -4.23 3.03
C ALA A 34 -12.65 -3.47 4.04
N GLU A 35 -13.20 -2.30 3.66
CA GLU A 35 -14.06 -1.47 4.50
C GLU A 35 -15.37 -2.18 4.87
N GLU A 36 -15.99 -2.87 3.92
CA GLU A 36 -17.18 -3.70 4.19
C GLU A 36 -16.86 -4.86 5.14
N THR A 37 -15.66 -5.45 5.04
CA THR A 37 -15.23 -6.57 5.88
C THR A 37 -14.95 -6.14 7.32
N ILE A 38 -14.33 -4.97 7.52
CA ILE A 38 -14.04 -4.42 8.86
C ILE A 38 -15.22 -3.64 9.46
N GLY A 39 -16.25 -3.34 8.66
CA GLY A 39 -17.45 -2.60 9.07
C GLY A 39 -17.23 -1.11 9.33
N ARG A 40 -16.13 -0.52 8.84
CA ARG A 40 -15.80 0.91 8.97
C ARG A 40 -14.93 1.40 7.81
N GLU A 41 -14.81 2.71 7.65
CA GLU A 41 -13.86 3.30 6.70
C GLU A 41 -12.40 3.06 7.13
N LEU A 42 -11.49 3.01 6.16
CA LEU A 42 -10.05 2.89 6.42
C LEU A 42 -9.52 4.15 7.11
N GLU A 43 -8.80 3.97 8.21
CA GLU A 43 -8.18 5.06 8.95
C GLU A 43 -6.94 5.60 8.22
N LYS A 44 -6.59 6.85 8.52
CA LYS A 44 -5.34 7.43 8.05
C LYS A 44 -4.15 6.64 8.61
N GLY A 45 -3.39 6.02 7.71
CA GLY A 45 -2.25 5.18 8.07
C GLY A 45 -2.52 3.69 7.91
N GLU A 46 -3.75 3.29 7.59
CA GLU A 46 -4.06 1.91 7.20
C GLU A 46 -3.77 1.69 5.71
N ARG A 47 -3.30 0.50 5.37
CA ARG A 47 -3.17 0.02 3.99
C ARG A 47 -3.76 -1.36 3.84
N VAL A 48 -4.26 -1.61 2.65
CA VAL A 48 -4.83 -2.89 2.25
C VAL A 48 -3.77 -3.72 1.52
N TYR A 49 -3.65 -4.99 1.88
CA TYR A 49 -2.72 -5.96 1.33
C TYR A 49 -3.48 -7.18 0.80
N PHE A 50 -2.98 -7.75 -0.30
CA PHE A 50 -3.39 -9.06 -0.80
C PHE A 50 -2.45 -10.12 -0.21
N LEU A 51 -2.99 -11.12 0.48
CA LEU A 51 -2.19 -12.13 1.18
C LEU A 51 -1.45 -13.05 0.20
N ASP A 52 -2.07 -13.37 -0.93
CA ASP A 52 -1.50 -14.21 -1.99
C ASP A 52 -0.67 -13.44 -3.02
N GLY A 53 -0.66 -12.11 -2.96
CA GLY A 53 -0.01 -11.24 -3.94
C GLY A 53 -0.76 -11.09 -5.28
N ASP A 54 -1.87 -11.81 -5.49
CA ASP A 54 -2.72 -11.71 -6.67
C ASP A 54 -3.77 -10.60 -6.47
N ARG A 55 -3.60 -9.51 -7.22
CA ARG A 55 -4.47 -8.33 -7.18
C ARG A 55 -5.86 -8.56 -7.76
N SER A 56 -6.05 -9.67 -8.48
CA SER A 56 -7.34 -10.07 -9.04
C SER A 56 -8.16 -10.91 -8.06
N ASN A 57 -7.51 -11.53 -7.06
CA ASN A 57 -8.19 -12.28 -6.01
C ASN A 57 -8.80 -11.34 -4.96
N LEU A 58 -10.07 -11.01 -5.18
CA LEU A 58 -10.87 -10.11 -4.34
C LEU A 58 -11.68 -10.84 -3.27
N ASP A 59 -11.27 -12.05 -2.86
CA ASP A 59 -11.87 -12.71 -1.71
C ASP A 59 -11.60 -11.86 -0.44
N PRO A 60 -12.61 -11.52 0.37
CA PRO A 60 -12.42 -10.79 1.63
C PRO A 60 -11.37 -11.42 2.55
N LYS A 61 -11.22 -12.75 2.51
CA LYS A 61 -10.21 -13.47 3.30
C LYS A 61 -8.80 -13.30 2.76
N ASN A 62 -8.65 -12.95 1.48
CA ASN A 62 -7.35 -12.63 0.87
C ASN A 62 -6.93 -11.18 1.12
N ILE A 63 -7.81 -10.36 1.71
CA ILE A 63 -7.60 -8.94 1.88
C ILE A 63 -7.37 -8.65 3.37
N GLU A 64 -6.22 -8.07 3.68
CA GLU A 64 -5.85 -7.69 5.04
C GLU A 64 -5.61 -6.19 5.16
N VAL A 65 -6.12 -5.59 6.22
CA VAL A 65 -5.87 -4.19 6.58
C VAL A 65 -4.78 -4.14 7.64
N ARG A 66 -3.68 -3.45 7.35
CA ARG A 66 -2.57 -3.26 8.29
C ARG A 66 -2.36 -1.78 8.60
N LYS A 67 -2.10 -1.47 9.87
CA LYS A 67 -1.60 -0.14 10.27
C LYS A 67 -0.16 -0.01 9.82
N VAL A 68 0.09 0.95 8.96
CA VAL A 68 1.41 1.27 8.45
C VAL A 68 1.92 2.48 9.22
N ALA A 69 2.78 2.21 10.20
CA ALA A 69 3.57 3.25 10.82
C ALA A 69 4.58 3.76 9.78
N ARG A 70 4.19 4.72 8.93
CA ARG A 70 5.17 5.59 8.26
C ARG A 70 5.73 6.56 9.29
N SER A 71 6.53 6.03 10.20
CA SER A 71 7.34 6.84 11.10
C SER A 71 8.36 7.59 10.25
N LYS A 72 8.22 8.92 10.17
CA LYS A 72 9.29 9.77 9.63
C LYS A 72 10.61 9.47 10.36
N ALA A 73 10.56 9.09 11.63
CA ALA A 73 11.74 8.75 12.41
C ALA A 73 12.52 7.56 11.82
N ASN A 74 11.84 6.47 11.42
CA ASN A 74 12.53 5.32 10.81
C ASN A 74 13.19 5.71 9.47
N ARG A 75 12.54 6.56 8.68
CA ARG A 75 13.14 7.08 7.44
C ARG A 75 14.31 8.02 7.72
N ILE A 76 14.22 8.86 8.75
CA ILE A 76 15.29 9.76 9.18
C ILE A 76 16.50 8.95 9.65
N GLU A 77 16.29 7.89 10.44
CA GLU A 77 17.36 7.03 10.94
C GLU A 77 18.10 6.31 9.79
N VAL A 78 17.35 5.71 8.86
CA VAL A 78 17.94 5.11 7.65
C VAL A 78 18.73 6.14 6.83
N LEU A 79 18.26 7.38 6.76
CA LEU A 79 18.98 8.45 6.04
C LEU A 79 20.24 8.90 6.79
N ARG A 80 20.22 8.95 8.13
CA ARG A 80 21.39 9.28 8.95
C ARG A 80 22.51 8.26 8.77
N GLU A 81 22.17 6.97 8.78
CA GLU A 81 23.18 5.91 8.56
C GLU A 81 23.82 6.03 7.18
N LYS A 82 23.02 6.32 6.14
CA LYS A 82 23.54 6.58 4.80
C LYS A 82 24.46 7.80 4.76
N ILE A 83 24.08 8.89 5.42
CA ILE A 83 24.91 10.10 5.48
C ILE A 83 26.26 9.77 6.12
N ARG A 84 26.25 9.02 7.23
CA ARG A 84 27.47 8.58 7.89
C ARG A 84 28.38 7.77 6.96
N MET A 85 27.83 6.74 6.30
CA MET A 85 28.59 5.92 5.36
C MET A 85 29.24 6.76 4.24
N TYR A 86 28.50 7.70 3.66
CA TYR A 86 29.03 8.55 2.59
C TYR A 86 30.03 9.60 3.09
N GLN A 87 29.93 10.02 4.36
CA GLN A 87 30.93 10.88 4.98
C GLN A 87 32.23 10.10 5.21
N ASP A 88 32.15 8.87 5.72
CA ASP A 88 33.32 8.02 5.90
C ASP A 88 34.04 7.74 4.55
N GLU A 89 33.27 7.44 3.49
CA GLU A 89 33.80 7.24 2.13
C GLU A 89 34.45 8.52 1.56
N LEU A 90 33.81 9.68 1.79
CA LEU A 90 34.37 10.97 1.36
C LEU A 90 35.69 11.28 2.06
N ASP A 91 35.78 11.01 3.37
CA ASP A 91 36.99 11.24 4.16
C ASP A 91 38.13 10.32 3.72
N GLU A 92 37.83 9.06 3.38
CA GLU A 92 38.79 8.12 2.79
C GLU A 92 39.36 8.68 1.47
N LEU A 93 38.49 9.08 0.54
CA LEU A 93 38.90 9.65 -0.75
C LEU A 93 39.71 10.96 -0.62
N LEU A 94 39.35 11.81 0.35
CA LEU A 94 40.08 13.05 0.61
C LEU A 94 41.45 12.79 1.25
N SER A 95 41.61 11.70 2.02
CA SER A 95 42.89 11.31 2.61
C SER A 95 43.87 10.70 1.61
N GLU A 96 43.38 10.25 0.45
CA GLU A 96 44.17 9.74 -0.66
C GLU A 96 44.71 10.85 -1.61
N CYS A 97 44.29 12.11 -1.42
CA CYS A 97 44.73 13.28 -2.19
C CYS A 97 45.93 14.01 -1.54
#